data_AF-A0A090PXB3-F1
#
_entry.id   AF-A0A090PXB3-F1
#
_cell.length_a   1.000
_cell.length_b   1.000
_cell.length_c   1.000
_cell.angle_alpha   90.00
_cell.angle_beta   90.00
_cell.angle_gamma   90.00
#
_symmetry.space_group_name_H-M   'P 1'
#
loop_
_entity.id
_entity.type
_entity.pdbx_description
1 polymer ?
#
loop_
_entity_poly.entity_id
_entity_poly.type
_entity_poly.pdbx_seq_one_letter_code
_entity_poly.pdbx_strand_id
1 'polypeptide(L)'
;MKLQEAQGQFIQAWGSLGSSWGISKSMAQIHALLLASPNGLSTDDIMDRTQLSRGNVNTNVRELINWRLVRKKTVLGERKEFFEAIHDIYSMAQHIMEERKRREIEPVLTLLKDLKKTELEGKDDEVKHFQALIKDLEEFVAQMENLLNLASRINSNSYLKKMIKAIS
;
A
#
# COMPACT_ATOMS: atom_id res chain seq x y z
N MET A 1 28.45 11.75 7.34
CA MET A 1 27.00 12.00 7.39
C MET A 1 26.50 11.68 8.79
N LYS A 2 25.75 12.59 9.42
CA LYS A 2 25.10 12.34 10.72
C LYS A 2 23.82 11.51 10.52
N LEU A 3 23.36 10.81 11.57
CA LEU A 3 22.15 9.98 11.49
C LEU A 3 20.93 10.78 10.98
N GLN A 4 20.77 12.01 11.46
CA GLN A 4 19.66 12.89 11.08
C GLN A 4 19.68 13.25 9.59
N GLU A 5 20.87 13.43 9.01
CA GLU A 5 21.03 13.69 7.58
C GLU A 5 20.64 12.46 6.76
N ALA A 6 21.05 11.27 7.19
CA ALA A 6 20.70 10.00 6.54
C ALA A 6 19.19 9.75 6.58
N GLN A 7 18.55 9.98 7.73
CA GLN A 7 17.08 9.88 7.88
C GLN A 7 16.36 10.89 6.99
N GLY A 8 16.87 12.12 6.90
CA GLY A 8 16.32 13.13 5.99
C GLY A 8 16.37 12.69 4.53
N GLN A 9 17.50 12.15 4.07
CA GLN A 9 17.63 11.61 2.72
C GLN A 9 16.67 10.43 2.48
N PHE A 10 16.56 9.51 3.45
CA PHE A 10 15.63 8.39 3.38
C PHE A 10 14.18 8.87 3.24
N ILE A 11 13.73 9.82 4.06
CA ILE A 11 12.36 10.37 4.01
C ILE A 11 12.08 11.00 2.64
N GLN A 12 13.04 11.75 2.08
CA GLN A 12 12.87 12.36 0.76
C GLN A 12 12.82 11.30 -0.36
N ALA A 13 13.76 10.36 -0.37
CA ALA A 13 13.83 9.30 -1.37
C ALA A 13 12.57 8.43 -1.35
N TRP A 14 12.11 8.05 -0.16
CA TRP A 14 10.90 7.25 0.02
C TRP A 14 9.64 8.01 -0.40
N GLY A 15 9.57 9.32 -0.11
CA GLY A 15 8.52 10.20 -0.60
C GLY A 15 8.41 10.26 -2.12
N SER A 16 9.56 10.37 -2.79
CA SER A 16 9.65 10.36 -4.25
C SER A 16 9.23 9.00 -4.83
N LEU A 17 9.71 7.90 -4.24
CA LEU A 17 9.35 6.54 -4.65
C LEU A 17 7.83 6.30 -4.54
N GLY A 18 7.22 6.70 -3.42
CA GLY A 18 5.78 6.59 -3.23
C GLY A 18 5.00 7.31 -4.33
N SER A 19 5.44 8.52 -4.70
CA SER A 19 4.81 9.32 -5.76
C SER A 19 4.90 8.63 -7.13
N SER A 20 6.06 8.06 -7.46
CA SER A 20 6.24 7.29 -8.70
C SER A 20 5.33 6.07 -8.79
N TRP A 21 4.88 5.53 -7.65
CA TRP A 21 3.99 4.37 -7.58
C TRP A 21 2.53 4.75 -7.31
N GLY A 22 2.17 6.04 -7.46
CA GLY A 22 0.79 6.51 -7.32
C GLY A 22 0.31 6.69 -5.88
N ILE A 23 1.20 6.74 -4.89
CA ILE A 23 0.89 7.06 -3.49
C ILE A 23 1.22 8.54 -3.23
N SER A 24 0.47 9.20 -2.35
CA SER A 24 0.73 10.59 -2.02
C SER A 24 2.14 10.76 -1.42
N LYS A 25 2.87 11.79 -1.85
CA LYS A 25 4.21 12.11 -1.33
C LYS A 25 4.19 12.26 0.19
N SER A 26 3.18 12.95 0.72
CA SER A 26 3.01 13.17 2.16
C SER A 26 2.83 11.86 2.92
N MET A 27 2.00 10.93 2.43
CA MET A 27 1.81 9.62 3.05
C MET A 27 3.12 8.85 3.13
N ALA A 28 3.86 8.79 2.02
CA ALA A 28 5.13 8.10 1.95
C ALA A 28 6.18 8.74 2.88
N GLN A 29 6.26 10.07 2.95
CA GLN A 29 7.18 10.77 3.85
C GLN A 29 6.85 10.54 5.32
N ILE A 30 5.57 10.58 5.70
CA ILE A 30 5.13 10.29 7.08
C ILE A 30 5.46 8.85 7.44
N HIS A 31 5.22 7.89 6.54
CA HIS A 31 5.55 6.49 6.77
C HIS A 31 7.06 6.29 6.94
N ALA A 32 7.88 6.91 6.08
CA ALA A 32 9.33 6.85 6.17
C ALA A 32 9.84 7.45 7.49
N LEU A 33 9.27 8.57 7.94
CA LEU A 33 9.60 9.16 9.23
C LEU A 33 9.31 8.20 10.38
N LEU A 34 8.14 7.55 10.36
CA LEU A 34 7.74 6.59 11.38
C LEU A 34 8.60 5.32 11.36
N LEU A 35 8.99 4.82 10.19
CA LEU A 35 9.95 3.70 10.03
C LEU A 35 11.35 4.05 10.54
N ALA A 36 11.78 5.30 10.35
CA ALA A 36 13.08 5.78 10.81
C ALA A 36 13.11 6.08 12.32
N SER A 37 11.95 6.01 13.01
CA SER A 37 11.81 6.37 14.41
C SER A 37 11.61 5.11 15.27
N PRO A 38 12.50 4.83 16.25
CA PRO A 38 12.41 3.62 17.06
C PRO A 38 11.21 3.63 18.02
N ASN A 39 10.68 4.82 18.32
CA ASN A 39 9.51 5.02 19.15
C ASN A 39 8.41 5.70 18.33
N GLY A 40 7.16 5.45 18.71
CA GLY A 40 6.02 6.12 18.10
C GLY A 40 6.10 7.65 18.29
N LEU A 41 5.62 8.38 17.29
CA LEU A 41 5.62 9.84 17.25
C LEU A 41 4.20 10.38 17.42
N SER A 42 4.05 11.51 18.10
CA SER A 42 2.77 12.21 18.15
C SER A 42 2.48 12.94 16.83
N THR A 43 1.23 13.36 16.61
CA THR A 43 0.89 14.23 15.47
C THR A 43 1.79 15.46 15.40
N ASP A 44 2.09 16.08 16.55
CA ASP A 44 2.92 17.29 16.62
C ASP A 44 4.36 16.99 16.18
N ASP A 45 4.94 15.88 16.65
CA ASP A 45 6.29 15.46 16.25
C ASP A 45 6.39 15.20 14.74
N ILE A 46 5.34 14.60 14.16
CA ILE A 46 5.28 14.34 12.72
C ILE A 46 5.21 15.66 11.96
N MET A 47 4.38 16.61 12.40
CA MET A 47 4.29 17.94 11.79
C MET A 47 5.64 18.66 11.83
N ASP A 48 6.30 18.69 12.99
CA ASP A 48 7.55 19.40 13.17
C ASP A 48 8.67 18.84 12.28
N ARG A 49 8.69 17.52 12.07
CA ARG A 49 9.74 16.85 11.27
C ARG A 49 9.46 16.85 9.77
N THR A 50 8.20 16.81 9.37
CA THR A 50 7.80 16.76 7.95
C THR A 50 7.43 18.12 7.38
N GLN A 51 7.20 19.12 8.23
CA GLN A 51 6.68 20.44 7.87
C GLN A 51 5.30 20.38 7.17
N LEU A 52 4.52 19.33 7.44
CA LEU A 52 3.16 19.15 6.92
C LEU A 52 2.13 19.73 7.91
N SER A 53 1.01 20.21 7.38
CA SER A 53 -0.08 20.71 8.22
C SER A 53 -0.74 19.58 9.03
N ARG A 54 -1.34 19.92 10.18
CA ARG A 54 -2.05 18.96 11.04
C ARG A 54 -3.11 18.16 10.28
N GLY A 55 -3.89 18.82 9.43
CA GLY A 55 -4.91 18.17 8.61
C GLY A 55 -4.33 17.17 7.61
N ASN A 56 -3.20 17.51 6.98
CA ASN A 56 -2.48 16.62 6.08
C ASN A 56 -1.93 15.40 6.84
N VAL A 57 -1.29 15.62 8.00
CA VAL A 57 -0.78 14.53 8.86
C VAL A 57 -1.90 13.60 9.29
N ASN A 58 -3.00 14.11 9.84
CA ASN A 58 -4.11 13.29 10.34
C ASN A 58 -4.76 12.46 9.23
N THR A 59 -4.94 13.02 8.03
CA THR A 59 -5.50 12.31 6.89
C THR A 59 -4.58 11.17 6.45
N ASN A 60 -3.28 11.44 6.28
CA ASN A 60 -2.33 10.44 5.82
C ASN A 60 -2.00 9.38 6.87
N VAL A 61 -1.99 9.72 8.16
CA VAL A 61 -1.84 8.73 9.24
C VAL A 61 -3.04 7.81 9.32
N ARG A 62 -4.26 8.34 9.20
CA ARG A 62 -5.48 7.51 9.11
C ARG A 62 -5.38 6.56 7.92
N GLU A 63 -4.90 7.06 6.80
CA GLU A 63 -4.72 6.23 5.62
C GLU A 63 -3.65 5.15 5.85
N LEU A 64 -2.51 5.48 6.44
CA LEU A 64 -1.50 4.49 6.80
C LEU A 64 -2.02 3.42 7.77
N ILE A 65 -2.95 3.77 8.66
CA ILE A 65 -3.66 2.82 9.52
C ILE A 65 -4.59 1.91 8.70
N ASN A 66 -5.34 2.46 7.75
CA ASN A 66 -6.17 1.66 6.84
C ASN A 66 -5.32 0.68 6.01
N TRP A 67 -4.12 1.11 5.61
CA TRP A 67 -3.14 0.26 4.95
C TRP A 67 -2.43 -0.74 5.88
N ARG A 68 -2.72 -0.69 7.18
CA ARG A 68 -2.08 -1.50 8.23
C ARG A 68 -0.56 -1.33 8.27
N LEU A 69 -0.05 -0.18 7.84
CA LEU A 69 1.38 0.15 7.87
C LEU A 69 1.78 0.86 9.15
N VAL A 70 0.80 1.52 9.78
CA VAL A 70 0.95 2.26 11.03
C VAL A 70 -0.14 1.84 12.00
N ARG A 71 0.16 1.82 13.29
CA ARG A 71 -0.80 1.61 14.37
C ARG A 71 -0.77 2.76 15.35
N LYS A 72 -1.90 2.97 16.04
CA LYS A 72 -1.93 3.85 17.22
C LYS A 72 -1.18 3.18 18.38
N LYS A 73 -0.40 3.97 19.10
CA LYS A 73 0.31 3.60 20.31
C LYS A 73 -0.24 4.43 21.47
N THR A 74 -0.72 3.77 22.51
CA THR A 74 -1.10 4.43 23.76
C THR A 74 0.14 4.62 24.62
N VAL A 75 0.37 5.84 25.08
CA VAL A 75 1.47 6.17 26.01
C VAL A 75 0.84 6.60 27.33
N LEU A 76 1.21 5.94 28.42
CA LEU A 76 0.64 6.21 29.74
C LEU A 76 0.99 7.63 30.20
N GLY A 77 -0.01 8.37 30.71
CA GLY A 77 0.16 9.75 31.18
C GLY A 77 0.11 10.80 30.07
N GLU A 78 0.15 10.38 28.80
CA GLU A 78 0.03 11.29 27.66
C GLU A 78 -1.43 11.42 27.21
N ARG A 79 -1.84 12.66 26.91
CA ARG A 79 -3.15 12.93 26.29
C ARG A 79 -3.10 12.92 24.76
N LYS A 80 -1.89 12.90 24.17
CA LYS A 80 -1.69 12.91 22.72
C LYS A 80 -1.82 11.49 22.15
N GLU A 81 -2.24 11.40 20.91
CA GLU A 81 -2.15 10.16 20.14
C GLU A 81 -0.72 9.99 19.59
N PHE A 82 -0.18 8.78 19.71
CA PHE A 82 1.11 8.41 19.10
C PHE A 82 0.89 7.36 18.03
N PHE A 83 1.78 7.34 17.04
CA PHE A 83 1.71 6.47 15.89
C PHE A 83 3.04 5.75 15.68
N GLU A 84 2.99 4.46 15.35
CA GLU A 84 4.18 3.63 15.16
C GLU A 84 4.04 2.80 13.88
N ALA A 85 5.10 2.74 13.09
CA ALA A 85 5.14 1.91 11.88
C ALA A 85 5.34 0.42 12.19
N ILE A 86 5.01 -0.43 11.22
CA ILE A 86 5.46 -1.82 11.21
C ILE A 86 6.90 -1.86 10.69
N HIS A 87 7.80 -2.44 11.48
CA HIS A 87 9.23 -2.55 11.12
C HIS A 87 9.57 -3.85 10.38
N ASP A 88 8.70 -4.87 10.40
CA ASP A 88 8.92 -6.07 9.59
C ASP A 88 8.59 -5.76 8.12
N ILE A 89 9.65 -5.67 7.31
CA ILE A 89 9.57 -5.31 5.89
C ILE A 89 8.72 -6.32 5.11
N TYR A 90 8.73 -7.59 5.50
CA TYR A 90 7.93 -8.62 4.84
C TYR A 90 6.43 -8.43 5.11
N SER A 91 6.02 -8.22 6.36
CA SER A 91 4.64 -7.86 6.71
C SER A 91 4.21 -6.57 6.03
N MET A 92 5.08 -5.54 5.98
CA MET A 92 4.80 -4.31 5.24
C MET A 92 4.49 -4.60 3.76
N ALA A 93 5.31 -5.41 3.09
CA ALA A 93 5.07 -5.78 1.69
C ALA A 93 3.76 -6.57 1.50
N GLN A 94 3.42 -7.47 2.44
CA GLN A 94 2.15 -8.20 2.41
C GLN A 94 0.95 -7.26 2.53
N HIS A 95 0.97 -6.35 3.51
CA HIS A 95 -0.11 -5.39 3.71
C HIS A 95 -0.31 -4.48 2.50
N ILE A 96 0.78 -4.02 1.87
CA ILE A 96 0.71 -3.22 0.63
C ILE A 96 0.05 -4.02 -0.48
N MET A 97 0.47 -5.28 -0.68
CA MET A 97 -0.05 -6.12 -1.76
C MET A 97 -1.52 -6.48 -1.55
N GLU A 98 -1.93 -6.78 -0.33
CA GLU A 98 -3.32 -7.05 0.03
C GLU A 98 -4.20 -5.82 -0.22
N GLU A 99 -3.77 -4.64 0.22
CA GLU A 99 -4.54 -3.41 0.02
C GLU A 99 -4.59 -2.97 -1.43
N ARG A 100 -3.51 -3.15 -2.20
CA ARG A 100 -3.51 -2.93 -3.65
C ARG A 100 -4.49 -3.86 -4.35
N LYS A 101 -4.44 -5.16 -4.05
CA LYS A 101 -5.40 -6.13 -4.57
C LYS A 101 -6.84 -5.70 -4.26
N ARG A 102 -7.13 -5.38 -3.01
CA ARG A 102 -8.47 -4.98 -2.54
C ARG A 102 -8.99 -3.70 -3.22
N ARG A 103 -8.12 -2.72 -3.44
CA ARG A 103 -8.51 -1.40 -3.97
C ARG A 103 -8.51 -1.32 -5.49
N GLU A 104 -7.67 -2.10 -6.17
CA GLU A 104 -7.41 -1.93 -7.60
C GLU A 104 -7.82 -3.16 -8.43
N ILE A 105 -7.62 -4.38 -7.91
CA ILE A 105 -7.87 -5.61 -8.68
C ILE A 105 -9.29 -6.12 -8.48
N GLU A 106 -9.74 -6.24 -7.23
CA GLU A 106 -11.06 -6.78 -6.90
C GLU A 106 -12.23 -5.96 -7.53
N PRO A 107 -12.22 -4.62 -7.52
CA PRO A 107 -13.30 -3.85 -8.13
C PRO A 107 -13.36 -4.01 -9.66
N VAL A 108 -12.19 -4.05 -10.32
CA VAL A 108 -12.11 -4.22 -11.78
C VAL A 108 -12.60 -5.62 -12.16
N LEU A 109 -12.17 -6.65 -11.44
CA LEU A 109 -12.63 -8.02 -11.70
C LEU A 109 -14.14 -8.16 -11.51
N THR A 110 -14.70 -7.51 -10.48
CA THR A 110 -16.16 -7.48 -10.24
C THR A 110 -16.88 -6.84 -11.41
N LEU A 111 -16.44 -5.65 -11.84
CA LEU A 111 -17.01 -4.93 -12.99
C LEU A 111 -16.98 -5.78 -14.27
N LEU A 112 -15.83 -6.39 -14.59
CA LEU A 112 -15.68 -7.20 -15.80
C LEU A 112 -16.58 -8.44 -15.77
N LYS A 113 -16.73 -9.09 -14.61
CA LYS A 113 -17.66 -10.22 -14.42
C LYS A 113 -19.12 -9.81 -14.61
N ASP A 114 -19.49 -8.61 -14.17
CA ASP A 114 -20.85 -8.10 -14.33
C ASP A 114 -21.12 -7.75 -15.80
N LEU A 115 -20.20 -7.02 -16.45
CA LEU A 115 -20.30 -6.68 -17.88
C LEU A 115 -20.38 -7.91 -18.78
N LYS A 116 -19.67 -9.00 -18.45
CA LYS A 116 -19.73 -10.27 -19.17
C LYS A 116 -21.09 -10.96 -19.10
N LYS A 117 -21.89 -10.69 -18.06
CA LYS A 117 -23.24 -11.25 -17.86
C LYS A 117 -24.34 -10.37 -18.42
N THR A 118 -24.04 -9.11 -18.71
CA THR A 118 -25.01 -8.15 -19.24
C THR A 118 -25.31 -8.44 -20.70
N GLU A 119 -26.59 -8.45 -21.06
CA GLU A 119 -27.01 -8.43 -22.46
C GLU A 119 -26.76 -7.04 -23.05
N LEU A 120 -26.02 -6.99 -24.16
CA LEU A 120 -25.63 -5.74 -24.80
C LEU A 120 -26.44 -5.53 -26.08
N GLU A 121 -26.98 -4.33 -26.22
CA GLU A 121 -27.68 -3.88 -27.44
C GLU A 121 -26.75 -2.98 -28.26
N GLY A 122 -26.71 -3.18 -29.58
CA GLY A 122 -25.84 -2.43 -30.47
C GLY A 122 -25.66 -3.13 -31.81
N LYS A 123 -24.72 -2.67 -32.63
CA LYS A 123 -24.36 -3.39 -33.85
C LYS A 123 -23.63 -4.68 -33.50
N ASP A 124 -23.95 -5.77 -34.20
CA ASP A 124 -23.40 -7.10 -33.94
C ASP A 124 -21.86 -7.15 -33.88
N ASP A 125 -21.18 -6.41 -34.75
CA ASP A 125 -19.72 -6.34 -34.83
C ASP A 125 -19.13 -5.60 -33.62
N GLU A 126 -19.71 -4.47 -33.24
CA GLU A 126 -19.32 -3.69 -32.07
C GLU A 126 -19.54 -4.47 -30.76
N VAL A 127 -20.68 -5.16 -30.62
CA VAL A 127 -21.00 -5.99 -29.46
C VAL A 127 -20.03 -7.17 -29.34
N LYS A 128 -19.77 -7.90 -30.43
CA LYS A 128 -18.82 -9.02 -30.44
C LYS A 128 -17.40 -8.55 -30.08
N HIS A 129 -16.97 -7.42 -30.63
CA HIS A 129 -15.66 -6.84 -30.33
C HIS A 129 -15.52 -6.51 -28.83
N PHE A 130 -16.51 -5.83 -28.26
CA PHE A 130 -16.49 -5.46 -26.85
C PHE A 130 -16.56 -6.69 -25.92
N GLN A 131 -17.38 -7.67 -26.23
CA GLN A 131 -17.46 -8.92 -25.46
C GLN A 131 -16.13 -9.68 -25.45
N ALA A 132 -15.42 -9.73 -26.59
CA ALA A 132 -14.09 -10.31 -26.66
C ALA A 132 -13.09 -9.54 -25.77
N LEU A 133 -13.09 -8.21 -25.83
CA LEU A 133 -12.23 -7.37 -24.98
C LEU A 133 -12.50 -7.59 -23.49
N ILE A 134 -13.78 -7.62 -23.06
CA ILE A 134 -14.15 -7.84 -21.65
C ILE A 134 -13.70 -9.22 -21.18
N LYS A 135 -13.83 -10.25 -22.03
CA LYS A 135 -13.34 -11.59 -21.72
C LYS A 135 -11.83 -11.61 -21.53
N ASP A 136 -11.07 -11.03 -22.47
CA ASP A 136 -9.61 -11.02 -22.42
C ASP A 136 -9.09 -10.24 -21.20
N LEU A 137 -9.74 -9.11 -20.88
CA LEU A 137 -9.44 -8.33 -19.68
C LEU A 137 -9.76 -9.10 -18.39
N GLU A 138 -10.89 -9.80 -18.33
CA GLU A 138 -11.27 -10.59 -17.16
C GLU A 138 -10.27 -11.72 -16.91
N GLU A 139 -9.90 -12.46 -17.95
CA GLU A 139 -8.90 -13.52 -17.86
C GLU A 139 -7.54 -12.98 -17.41
N PHE A 140 -7.08 -11.85 -17.97
CA PHE A 140 -5.83 -11.21 -17.57
C PHE A 140 -5.85 -10.75 -16.11
N VAL A 141 -6.89 -10.04 -15.68
CA VAL A 141 -7.00 -9.54 -14.30
C VAL A 141 -7.11 -10.71 -13.30
N ALA A 142 -7.83 -11.78 -13.64
CA ALA A 142 -7.89 -12.99 -12.83
C ALA A 142 -6.52 -13.68 -12.71
N GLN A 143 -5.73 -13.73 -13.79
CA GLN A 143 -4.36 -14.24 -13.74
C GLN A 143 -3.47 -13.38 -12.83
N MET A 144 -3.56 -12.05 -12.93
CA MET A 144 -2.84 -11.13 -12.02
C MET A 144 -3.23 -11.36 -10.56
N GLU A 145 -4.52 -11.53 -10.26
CA GLU A 145 -4.99 -11.81 -8.91
C GLU A 145 -4.37 -13.10 -8.35
N ASN A 146 -4.32 -14.16 -9.16
CA ASN A 146 -3.70 -15.43 -8.79
C ASN A 146 -2.19 -15.28 -8.53
N LEU A 147 -1.47 -14.52 -9.35
CA LEU A 147 -0.05 -14.24 -9.13
C LEU A 147 0.18 -13.50 -7.81
N LEU A 148 -0.63 -12.48 -7.50
CA LEU A 148 -0.55 -11.75 -6.23
C LEU A 148 -0.84 -12.66 -5.03
N ASN A 149 -1.83 -13.56 -5.15
CA ASN A 149 -2.14 -14.54 -4.11
C ASN A 149 -0.97 -15.52 -3.87
N LEU A 150 -0.30 -15.98 -4.93
CA LEU A 150 0.89 -16.82 -4.83
C LEU A 150 2.05 -16.08 -4.16
N ALA A 151 2.31 -14.84 -4.57
CA ALA A 151 3.34 -14.00 -3.95
C ALA A 151 3.07 -13.78 -2.45
N SER A 152 1.80 -13.59 -2.06
CA SER A 152 1.42 -13.42 -0.65
C SER A 152 1.71 -14.69 0.16
N ARG A 153 1.41 -15.86 -0.39
CA ARG A 153 1.64 -17.18 0.25
C ARG A 153 3.11 -17.51 0.42
N ILE A 154 3.94 -17.18 -0.57
CA ILE A 154 5.41 -17.30 -0.46
C ILE A 154 5.91 -16.43 0.70
N ASN A 155 5.35 -15.24 0.83
CA ASN A 155 5.71 -14.30 1.88
C ASN A 155 5.07 -14.59 3.26
N SER A 156 4.09 -15.49 3.37
CA SER A 156 3.54 -15.92 4.67
C SER A 156 4.20 -17.20 5.17
N ASN A 157 4.80 -18.00 4.29
CA ASN A 157 5.45 -19.25 4.65
C ASN A 157 6.92 -19.04 5.05
N SER A 158 7.20 -19.26 6.34
CA SER A 158 8.54 -19.26 6.95
C SER A 158 9.58 -20.07 6.17
N TYR A 159 9.18 -21.19 5.55
CA TYR A 159 10.08 -22.05 4.79
C TYR A 159 10.49 -21.41 3.45
N LEU A 160 9.55 -20.82 2.73
CA LEU A 160 9.81 -20.12 1.46
C LEU A 160 10.63 -18.84 1.69
N LYS A 161 10.39 -18.11 2.78
CA LYS A 161 11.27 -17.01 3.22
C LYS A 161 12.72 -17.47 3.41
N LYS A 162 12.94 -18.62 4.05
CA LYS A 162 14.28 -19.20 4.26
C LYS A 162 14.94 -19.62 2.94
N MET A 163 14.19 -20.18 2.01
CA MET A 163 14.68 -20.55 0.68
C MET A 163 15.13 -19.31 -0.13
N ILE A 164 14.32 -18.25 -0.17
CA ILE A 164 14.69 -17.01 -0.87
C ILE A 164 15.96 -16.41 -0.24
N LYS A 165 16.04 -16.37 1.09
CA LYS A 165 17.23 -15.88 1.80
C LYS A 165 18.49 -16.74 1.56
N ALA A 166 18.34 -18.02 1.22
CA ALA A 166 19.46 -18.91 0.95
C ALA A 166 20.02 -18.75 -0.48
N ILE A 167 19.27 -18.11 -1.38
CA ILE A 167 19.65 -17.90 -2.79
C ILE A 167 20.07 -16.43 -3.03
N SER A 168 19.70 -15.50 -2.14
CA SER A 168 20.18 -14.10 -2.09
C SER A 168 21.52 -13.97 -1.38
#